data_AF-A0A9D9QBD4-F1
#
_entry.id   AF-A0A9D9QBD4-F1
#
_cell.length_a   1.000
_cell.length_b   1.000
_cell.length_c   1.000
_cell.angle_alpha   90.00
_cell.angle_beta   90.00
_cell.angle_gamma   90.00
#
_symmetry.space_group_name_H-M   'P 1'
#
loop_
_entity.id
_entity.type
_entity.pdbx_description
1 polymer ?
#
loop_
_entity_poly.entity_id
_entity_poly.type
_entity_poly.pdbx_seq_one_letter_code
_entity_poly.pdbx_strand_id
1 'polypeptide(L)'
;MKKIILALLVLAVVSMSFISCSKAGGSKVLNKDKPLVFFNRQPSDPTTGTIDTAAVNWNAKTYYVGFDAAGGGAVQGKLITDFLASADPAKIDRNGDGTIGYVLCIGDVGHNDSKARTEGVRKALGTWAGSTDPTVKQEGSVTVGGKKFKVVELEAKAMTGTDGSTWNANAATEAMGGWATKFDKAIDLVLSNNDGMAMGCLQASNYPAGVPIFGYDANADAVEAIGAGKLFGTVSQNVDAQAAGTLQVIRNLLDGLTGADVYTKGFSAPDQYGNKITPEVQYKADQRGLFALNGPVDPSNWKSYTEGNRDAGIKQTNAEKKKVLLTIYNSADNFLSSSYLPALKYYAPLMGIDLTVVQGDGQSEASCLDKFTNLGNFDAYAINMVKTNSAADYTDKLKY
;
A
#
# COMPACT_ATOMS: atom_id res chain seq x y z
N MET A 1 -41.83 -75.46 59.79
CA MET A 1 -42.69 -74.61 58.93
C MET A 1 -42.39 -73.14 59.22
N LYS A 2 -41.68 -72.48 58.31
CA LYS A 2 -41.84 -71.07 57.89
C LYS A 2 -40.68 -70.78 56.93
N LYS A 3 -41.02 -70.77 55.64
CA LYS A 3 -40.12 -70.44 54.52
C LYS A 3 -39.81 -68.95 54.61
N ILE A 4 -38.53 -68.56 54.62
CA ILE A 4 -38.12 -67.20 54.31
C ILE A 4 -37.39 -67.27 52.97
N ILE A 5 -37.98 -66.56 52.01
CA ILE A 5 -37.62 -66.55 50.60
C ILE A 5 -36.37 -65.69 50.41
N LEU A 6 -35.42 -66.27 49.69
CA LEU A 6 -34.21 -65.64 49.17
C LEU A 6 -34.62 -64.63 48.08
N ALA A 7 -34.29 -63.36 48.26
CA ALA A 7 -34.35 -62.35 47.19
C ALA A 7 -32.92 -61.92 46.84
N LEU A 8 -32.39 -62.48 45.74
CA LEU A 8 -31.22 -61.95 45.05
C LEU A 8 -31.57 -60.57 44.49
N LEU A 9 -30.92 -59.53 44.99
CA LEU A 9 -30.90 -58.23 44.33
C LEU A 9 -29.96 -58.34 43.12
N VAL A 10 -30.52 -58.49 41.93
CA VAL A 10 -29.79 -58.33 40.67
C VAL A 10 -29.56 -56.84 40.46
N LEU A 11 -28.28 -56.47 40.35
CA LEU A 11 -27.80 -55.16 39.94
C LEU A 11 -28.39 -54.80 38.56
N ALA A 12 -29.27 -53.80 38.50
CA ALA A 12 -29.57 -53.08 37.27
C ALA A 12 -28.87 -51.72 37.37
N VAL A 13 -27.64 -51.65 36.85
CA VAL A 13 -26.95 -50.37 36.61
C VAL A 13 -27.64 -49.74 35.41
N VAL A 14 -28.60 -48.85 35.68
CA VAL A 14 -29.16 -47.98 34.65
C VAL A 14 -28.10 -46.93 34.35
N SER A 15 -27.35 -47.11 33.26
CA SER A 15 -26.55 -46.06 32.66
C SER A 15 -27.50 -44.97 32.14
N MET A 16 -27.80 -43.98 32.98
CA MET A 16 -28.35 -42.72 32.50
C MET A 16 -27.27 -42.02 31.68
N SER A 17 -27.33 -42.23 30.36
CA SER A 17 -26.64 -41.38 29.41
C SER A 17 -27.22 -39.97 29.55
N PHE A 18 -26.57 -39.13 30.33
CA PHE A 18 -26.75 -37.68 30.22
C PHE A 18 -26.26 -37.28 28.84
N ILE A 19 -27.16 -37.26 27.86
CA ILE A 19 -26.99 -36.44 26.67
C ILE A 19 -27.07 -35.00 27.18
N SER A 20 -25.92 -34.46 27.58
CA SER A 20 -25.74 -33.04 27.69
C SER A 20 -25.95 -32.49 26.29
N CYS A 21 -27.15 -31.94 26.06
CA CYS A 21 -27.40 -31.03 24.97
C CYS A 21 -26.54 -29.79 25.25
N SER A 22 -25.25 -29.85 24.88
CA SER A 22 -24.41 -28.67 24.76
C SER A 22 -25.05 -27.81 23.68
N LYS A 23 -25.90 -26.87 24.10
CA LYS A 23 -26.19 -25.66 23.34
C LYS A 23 -24.84 -25.17 22.82
N ALA A 24 -24.68 -25.12 21.50
CA ALA A 24 -23.59 -24.43 20.84
C ALA A 24 -23.76 -22.92 21.09
N GLY A 25 -23.54 -22.49 22.33
CA GLY A 25 -23.27 -21.12 22.68
C GLY A 25 -21.80 -20.89 22.45
N GLY A 26 -21.40 -20.72 21.19
CA GLY A 26 -20.05 -20.27 20.87
C GLY A 26 -19.82 -18.95 21.60
N SER A 27 -18.82 -18.91 22.48
CA SER A 27 -18.40 -17.68 23.14
C SER A 27 -18.15 -16.63 22.06
N LYS A 28 -18.87 -15.50 22.12
CA LYS A 28 -18.71 -14.41 21.15
C LYS A 28 -17.25 -13.96 21.18
N VAL A 29 -16.55 -14.04 20.04
CA VAL A 29 -15.17 -13.55 19.92
C VAL A 29 -15.17 -12.04 20.16
N LEU A 30 -14.43 -11.61 21.19
CA LEU A 30 -14.29 -10.20 21.54
C LEU A 30 -13.50 -9.47 20.44
N ASN A 31 -13.78 -8.19 20.23
CA ASN A 31 -13.14 -7.40 19.16
C ASN A 31 -11.61 -7.40 19.30
N LYS A 32 -11.10 -7.36 20.53
CA LYS A 32 -9.66 -7.39 20.85
C LYS A 32 -8.95 -8.65 20.38
N ASP A 33 -9.68 -9.74 20.18
CA ASP A 33 -9.12 -11.05 19.80
C ASP A 33 -9.31 -11.34 18.29
N LYS A 34 -9.95 -10.44 17.54
CA LYS A 34 -10.18 -10.58 16.09
C LYS A 34 -8.94 -10.18 15.27
N PRO A 35 -8.82 -10.68 14.02
CA PRO A 35 -7.77 -10.26 13.11
C PRO A 35 -7.80 -8.76 12.82
N LEU A 36 -6.62 -8.16 12.76
CA LEU A 36 -6.42 -6.76 12.41
C LEU A 36 -5.27 -6.64 11.41
N VAL A 37 -5.53 -6.09 10.23
CA VAL A 37 -4.50 -5.86 9.22
C VAL A 37 -4.39 -4.36 8.94
N PHE A 38 -3.27 -3.75 9.30
CA PHE A 38 -2.94 -2.42 8.77
C PHE A 38 -2.50 -2.56 7.32
N PHE A 39 -2.87 -1.63 6.45
CA PHE A 39 -2.46 -1.71 5.04
C PHE A 39 -2.16 -0.36 4.41
N ASN A 40 -1.28 -0.39 3.40
CA ASN A 40 -0.78 0.77 2.65
C ASN A 40 0.01 1.77 3.53
N ARG A 41 -0.63 2.40 4.52
CA ARG A 41 0.01 3.32 5.49
C ARG A 41 0.45 2.56 6.73
N GLN A 42 1.75 2.31 6.87
CA GLN A 42 2.32 1.53 7.97
C GLN A 42 2.23 2.29 9.30
N PRO A 43 1.87 1.64 10.43
CA PRO A 43 1.98 2.23 11.75
C PRO A 43 3.42 2.65 12.06
N SER A 44 3.66 3.95 12.21
CA SER A 44 4.99 4.51 12.41
C SER A 44 4.94 5.92 12.97
N ASP A 45 6.05 6.36 13.57
CA ASP A 45 6.26 7.75 13.91
C ASP A 45 6.38 8.60 12.62
N PRO A 46 5.55 9.63 12.42
CA PRO A 46 5.53 10.40 11.18
C PRO A 46 6.80 11.23 10.96
N THR A 47 7.59 11.48 12.01
CA THR A 47 8.82 12.27 11.90
C THR A 47 9.99 11.38 11.47
N THR A 48 10.25 10.32 12.23
CA THR A 48 11.39 9.42 12.07
C THR A 48 11.13 8.27 11.10
N GLY A 49 9.86 7.92 10.85
CA GLY A 49 9.46 6.72 10.11
C GLY A 49 9.63 5.42 10.89
N THR A 50 10.02 5.50 12.16
CA THR A 50 10.21 4.32 13.03
C THR A 50 8.89 3.59 13.21
N ILE A 51 8.89 2.27 13.01
CA ILE A 51 7.68 1.46 13.12
C ILE A 51 7.11 1.46 14.54
N ASP A 52 5.80 1.64 14.65
CA ASP A 52 5.08 1.50 15.92
C ASP A 52 4.95 0.01 16.27
N THR A 53 5.91 -0.48 17.05
CA THR A 53 5.94 -1.87 17.49
C THR A 53 4.78 -2.22 18.42
N ALA A 54 4.17 -1.27 19.12
CA ALA A 54 3.00 -1.52 19.94
C ALA A 54 1.76 -1.77 19.06
N ALA A 55 1.60 -0.99 17.99
CA ALA A 55 0.52 -1.17 17.02
C ALA A 55 0.60 -2.53 16.30
N VAL A 56 1.76 -2.88 15.73
CA VAL A 56 1.89 -4.15 14.98
C VAL A 56 1.88 -5.40 15.88
N ASN A 57 2.08 -5.23 17.19
CA ASN A 57 1.95 -6.29 18.20
C ASN A 57 0.66 -6.18 19.04
N TRP A 58 -0.34 -5.43 18.59
CA TRP A 58 -1.61 -5.25 19.31
C TRP A 58 -2.21 -6.58 19.79
N ASN A 59 -2.30 -7.56 18.89
CA ASN A 59 -2.57 -8.95 19.26
C ASN A 59 -1.80 -9.92 18.33
N ALA A 60 -1.86 -11.23 18.63
CA ALA A 60 -1.16 -12.25 17.83
C ALA A 60 -1.65 -12.36 16.37
N LYS A 61 -2.81 -11.77 16.06
CA LYS A 61 -3.48 -11.73 14.75
C LYS A 61 -3.35 -10.34 14.08
N THR A 62 -2.40 -9.51 14.55
CA THR A 62 -2.10 -8.22 13.94
C THR A 62 -0.94 -8.33 12.95
N TYR A 63 -1.14 -7.76 11.75
CA TYR A 63 -0.18 -7.74 10.65
C TYR A 63 -0.24 -6.40 9.89
N TYR A 64 0.79 -6.13 9.11
CA TYR A 64 0.80 -5.09 8.09
C TYR A 64 0.86 -5.69 6.68
N VAL A 65 0.22 -5.06 5.70
CA VAL A 65 0.37 -5.39 4.28
C VAL A 65 0.67 -4.12 3.48
N GLY A 66 1.77 -4.14 2.73
CA GLY A 66 2.20 -3.05 1.87
C GLY A 66 3.18 -3.52 0.82
N PHE A 67 4.14 -2.68 0.48
CA PHE A 67 5.20 -2.98 -0.48
C PHE A 67 6.56 -2.51 0.04
N ASP A 68 7.64 -3.02 -0.53
CA ASP A 68 8.99 -2.64 -0.11
C ASP A 68 9.34 -1.21 -0.55
N ALA A 69 8.90 -0.20 0.21
CA ALA A 69 9.02 1.21 -0.18
C ALA A 69 10.46 1.67 -0.44
N ALA A 70 11.42 1.21 0.37
CA ALA A 70 12.85 1.52 0.20
C ALA A 70 13.41 0.93 -1.10
N GLY A 71 13.18 -0.36 -1.36
CA GLY A 71 13.52 -0.97 -2.65
C GLY A 71 12.80 -0.29 -3.81
N GLY A 72 11.57 0.14 -3.58
CA GLY A 72 10.76 0.93 -4.51
C GLY A 72 11.40 2.23 -4.97
N GLY A 73 11.85 3.05 -4.02
CA GLY A 73 12.60 4.27 -4.33
C GLY A 73 13.87 3.99 -5.14
N ALA A 74 14.58 2.89 -4.84
CA ALA A 74 15.73 2.47 -5.63
C ALA A 74 15.34 2.04 -7.06
N VAL A 75 14.21 1.34 -7.25
CA VAL A 75 13.67 1.02 -8.58
C VAL A 75 13.33 2.29 -9.36
N GLN A 76 12.68 3.27 -8.73
CA GLN A 76 12.35 4.55 -9.37
C GLN A 76 13.62 5.31 -9.79
N GLY A 77 14.60 5.42 -8.88
CA GLY A 77 15.88 6.04 -9.17
C GLY A 77 16.61 5.34 -10.33
N LYS A 78 16.63 4.00 -10.32
CA LYS A 78 17.23 3.21 -11.39
C LYS A 78 16.55 3.43 -12.73
N LEU A 79 15.21 3.42 -12.77
CA LEU A 79 14.41 3.70 -13.97
C LEU A 79 14.79 5.04 -14.60
N ILE A 80 14.93 6.09 -13.78
CA ILE A 80 15.34 7.42 -14.22
C ILE A 80 16.77 7.38 -14.78
N THR A 81 17.72 6.74 -14.08
CA THR A 81 19.12 6.69 -14.54
C THR A 81 19.30 5.83 -15.79
N ASP A 82 18.55 4.75 -15.95
CA ASP A 82 18.57 3.92 -17.15
C ASP A 82 18.04 4.71 -18.35
N PHE A 83 16.94 5.44 -18.16
CA PHE A 83 16.41 6.37 -19.17
C PHE A 83 17.49 7.38 -19.59
N LEU A 84 18.09 8.09 -18.63
CA LEU A 84 19.13 9.09 -18.90
C LEU A 84 20.34 8.50 -19.61
N ALA A 85 20.81 7.32 -19.18
CA ALA A 85 21.96 6.66 -19.80
C ALA A 85 21.73 6.34 -21.28
N SER A 86 20.49 6.04 -21.66
CA SER A 86 20.09 5.76 -23.05
C SER A 86 19.70 7.01 -23.87
N ALA A 87 19.55 8.16 -23.23
CA ALA A 87 19.05 9.37 -23.85
C ALA A 87 20.13 10.13 -24.65
N ASP A 88 19.68 10.96 -25.60
CA ASP A 88 20.53 11.92 -26.30
C ASP A 88 20.81 13.12 -25.38
N PRO A 89 22.08 13.38 -24.99
CA PRO A 89 22.40 14.45 -24.06
C PRO A 89 21.94 15.84 -24.52
N ALA A 90 21.96 16.09 -25.83
CA ALA A 90 21.55 17.38 -26.40
C ALA A 90 20.03 17.60 -26.35
N LYS A 91 19.25 16.55 -26.09
CA LYS A 91 17.79 16.63 -25.91
C LYS A 91 17.37 16.70 -24.44
N ILE A 92 18.20 16.17 -23.54
CA ILE A 92 17.92 16.21 -22.11
C ILE A 92 18.38 17.54 -21.52
N ASP A 93 19.61 17.98 -21.75
CA ASP A 93 20.11 19.29 -21.31
C ASP A 93 19.52 20.38 -22.22
N ARG A 94 18.37 20.93 -21.84
CA ARG A 94 17.55 21.79 -22.72
C ARG A 94 18.14 23.19 -22.91
N ASN A 95 18.98 23.64 -21.99
CA ASN A 95 19.62 24.96 -22.06
C ASN A 95 21.12 24.89 -22.44
N GLY A 96 21.71 23.70 -22.47
CA GLY A 96 23.09 23.45 -22.85
C GLY A 96 24.12 23.89 -21.80
N ASP A 97 23.73 24.03 -20.54
CA ASP A 97 24.59 24.54 -19.47
C ASP A 97 25.46 23.46 -18.80
N GLY A 98 25.31 22.19 -19.19
CA GLY A 98 26.03 21.06 -18.61
C GLY A 98 25.47 20.57 -17.28
N THR A 99 24.28 21.03 -16.89
CA THR A 99 23.53 20.64 -15.70
C THR A 99 22.21 20.01 -16.10
N ILE A 100 21.82 18.93 -15.42
CA ILE A 100 20.47 18.38 -15.47
C ILE A 100 19.70 18.95 -14.29
N GLY A 101 18.79 19.87 -14.55
CA GLY A 101 17.89 20.43 -13.55
C GLY A 101 16.62 19.60 -13.42
N TYR A 102 16.20 19.28 -12.19
CA TYR A 102 14.91 18.63 -11.96
C TYR A 102 14.06 19.32 -10.90
N VAL A 103 12.75 19.18 -11.04
CA VAL A 103 11.78 19.52 -10.00
C VAL A 103 11.16 18.24 -9.43
N LEU A 104 10.82 18.25 -8.13
CA LEU A 104 10.33 17.08 -7.41
C LEU A 104 9.02 17.34 -6.68
N CYS A 105 7.99 16.56 -7.02
CA CYS A 105 6.72 16.52 -6.30
C CYS A 105 6.81 15.53 -5.15
N ILE A 106 6.78 16.04 -3.91
CA ILE A 106 6.80 15.25 -2.68
C ILE A 106 5.36 15.01 -2.21
N GLY A 107 5.09 13.80 -1.74
CA GLY A 107 3.80 13.43 -1.17
C GLY A 107 3.57 13.92 0.25
N ASP A 108 2.87 13.12 1.04
CA ASP A 108 2.78 13.30 2.49
C ASP A 108 4.16 13.14 3.14
N VAL A 109 4.73 14.23 3.66
CA VAL A 109 6.07 14.23 4.29
C VAL A 109 6.15 13.33 5.54
N GLY A 110 5.03 13.02 6.17
CA GLY A 110 4.94 12.10 7.30
C GLY A 110 4.86 10.62 6.90
N HIS A 111 4.67 10.34 5.61
CA HIS A 111 4.51 8.99 5.08
C HIS A 111 5.85 8.35 4.69
N ASN A 112 6.04 7.09 5.07
CA ASN A 112 7.28 6.35 4.78
C ASN A 112 7.52 6.19 3.27
N ASP A 113 6.47 6.06 2.46
CA ASP A 113 6.64 5.96 1.00
C ASP A 113 7.22 7.24 0.41
N SER A 114 6.75 8.43 0.83
CA SER A 114 7.29 9.71 0.33
C SER A 114 8.77 9.82 0.64
N LYS A 115 9.15 9.43 1.86
CA LYS A 115 10.54 9.46 2.32
C LYS A 115 11.40 8.53 1.47
N ALA A 116 10.98 7.28 1.32
CA ALA A 116 11.72 6.27 0.57
C ALA A 116 11.85 6.61 -0.93
N ARG A 117 10.78 7.09 -1.56
CA ARG A 117 10.77 7.48 -2.98
C ARG A 117 11.66 8.71 -3.21
N THR A 118 11.56 9.72 -2.35
CA THR A 118 12.41 10.93 -2.37
C THR A 118 13.89 10.60 -2.16
N GLU A 119 14.21 9.77 -1.17
CA GLU A 119 15.57 9.31 -0.91
C GLU A 119 16.13 8.53 -2.11
N GLY A 120 15.34 7.63 -2.69
CA GLY A 120 15.73 6.81 -3.84
C GLY A 120 16.11 7.65 -5.06
N VAL A 121 15.27 8.61 -5.46
CA VAL A 121 15.56 9.47 -6.62
C VAL A 121 16.75 10.39 -6.34
N ARG A 122 16.83 10.98 -5.14
CA ARG A 122 17.96 11.83 -4.75
C ARG A 122 19.28 11.05 -4.72
N LYS A 123 19.27 9.81 -4.22
CA LYS A 123 20.46 8.95 -4.22
C LYS A 123 20.90 8.59 -5.64
N ALA A 124 19.96 8.20 -6.50
CA ALA A 124 20.26 7.82 -7.88
C ALA A 124 20.85 8.98 -8.70
N LEU A 125 20.41 10.22 -8.41
CA LEU A 125 20.90 11.44 -9.05
C LEU A 125 22.08 12.10 -8.33
N GLY A 126 22.54 11.54 -7.20
CA GLY A 126 23.65 12.06 -6.40
C GLY A 126 23.30 13.30 -5.56
N THR A 127 22.03 13.71 -5.49
CA THR A 127 21.55 14.88 -4.74
C THR A 127 21.11 14.56 -3.31
N TRP A 128 21.35 13.34 -2.80
CA TRP A 128 21.01 12.96 -1.44
C TRP A 128 21.94 13.58 -0.39
N ALA A 129 21.43 14.56 0.35
CA ALA A 129 22.12 15.25 1.43
C ALA A 129 21.73 14.75 2.83
N GLY A 130 21.32 13.48 2.95
CA GLY A 130 20.94 12.87 4.25
C GLY A 130 19.54 13.20 4.75
N SER A 131 18.70 13.85 3.92
CA SER A 131 17.35 14.25 4.31
C SER A 131 16.37 14.22 3.14
N THR A 132 15.10 13.96 3.44
CA THR A 132 13.94 14.05 2.53
C THR A 132 13.25 15.41 2.63
N ASP A 133 13.74 16.32 3.47
CA ASP A 133 13.23 17.69 3.58
C ASP A 133 13.38 18.42 2.23
N PRO A 134 12.34 19.12 1.72
CA PRO A 134 12.40 19.87 0.48
C PRO A 134 13.46 21.00 0.45
N THR A 135 13.89 21.47 1.62
CA THR A 135 14.86 22.59 1.77
C THR A 135 16.31 22.14 1.80
N VAL A 136 16.57 20.84 2.03
CA VAL A 136 17.92 20.29 2.13
C VAL A 136 18.36 19.78 0.76
N LYS A 137 19.39 20.40 0.19
CA LYS A 137 19.85 20.16 -1.18
C LYS A 137 21.36 20.08 -1.27
N GLN A 138 21.86 19.29 -2.22
CA GLN A 138 23.24 19.32 -2.68
C GLN A 138 23.29 19.09 -4.18
N GLU A 139 24.44 19.39 -4.78
CA GLU A 139 24.71 19.07 -6.18
C GLU A 139 25.02 17.59 -6.35
N GLY A 140 24.48 17.00 -7.41
CA GLY A 140 24.70 15.61 -7.78
C GLY A 140 25.47 15.47 -9.09
N SER A 141 25.55 14.23 -9.57
CA SER A 141 26.08 13.95 -10.91
C SER A 141 25.44 12.69 -11.48
N VAL A 142 25.14 12.70 -12.77
CA VAL A 142 24.56 11.56 -13.50
C VAL A 142 25.22 11.40 -14.85
N THR A 143 25.09 10.21 -15.45
CA THR A 143 25.52 9.96 -16.83
C THR A 143 24.31 10.06 -17.76
N VAL A 144 24.41 10.89 -18.80
CA VAL A 144 23.43 11.00 -19.88
C VAL A 144 24.12 10.66 -21.19
N GLY A 145 23.65 9.67 -21.93
CA GLY A 145 24.23 9.27 -23.22
C GLY A 145 25.76 9.08 -23.19
N GLY A 146 26.30 8.51 -22.10
CA GLY A 146 27.73 8.29 -21.90
C GLY A 146 28.55 9.52 -21.46
N LYS A 147 27.94 10.69 -21.29
CA LYS A 147 28.59 11.92 -20.78
C LYS A 147 28.15 12.21 -19.34
N LYS A 148 29.07 12.70 -18.51
CA LYS A 148 28.77 13.07 -17.12
C LYS A 148 28.25 14.51 -17.06
N PHE A 149 27.14 14.70 -16.35
CA PHE A 149 26.53 16.01 -16.11
C PHE A 149 26.47 16.30 -14.61
N LYS A 150 26.48 17.59 -14.26
CA LYS A 150 26.06 18.06 -12.94
C LYS A 150 24.55 17.86 -12.80
N VAL A 151 24.07 17.62 -11.59
CA VAL A 151 22.62 17.55 -11.32
C VAL A 151 22.24 18.54 -10.24
N VAL A 152 21.13 19.26 -10.44
CA VAL A 152 20.59 20.22 -9.47
C VAL A 152 19.10 19.97 -9.26
N GLU A 153 18.71 19.80 -8.00
CA GLU A 153 17.30 19.88 -7.59
C GLU A 153 16.85 21.35 -7.55
N LEU A 154 16.26 21.82 -8.64
CA LEU A 154 15.79 23.19 -8.78
C LEU A 154 14.81 23.53 -7.67
N GLU A 155 13.83 22.66 -7.46
CA GLU A 155 12.85 22.77 -6.38
C GLU A 155 12.21 21.43 -6.06
N ALA A 156 12.04 21.16 -4.77
CA ALA A 156 11.15 20.11 -4.30
C ALA A 156 10.04 20.76 -3.47
N LYS A 157 8.83 20.21 -3.55
CA LYS A 157 7.68 20.75 -2.82
C LYS A 157 6.72 19.62 -2.44
N ALA A 158 6.24 19.66 -1.20
CA ALA A 158 5.12 18.82 -0.78
C ALA A 158 3.83 19.32 -1.45
N MET A 159 3.14 18.44 -2.17
CA MET A 159 1.90 18.79 -2.89
C MET A 159 0.70 18.65 -1.96
N THR A 160 0.51 19.69 -1.16
CA THR A 160 -0.59 19.80 -0.20
C THR A 160 -1.65 20.76 -0.74
N GLY A 161 -2.92 20.32 -0.75
CA GLY A 161 -4.06 21.16 -1.08
C GLY A 161 -4.32 22.25 -0.03
N THR A 162 -5.12 23.26 -0.38
CA THR A 162 -5.52 24.32 0.56
C THR A 162 -6.38 23.83 1.73
N ASP A 163 -6.98 22.65 1.56
CA ASP A 163 -7.71 21.90 2.60
C ASP A 163 -6.81 20.97 3.44
N GLY A 164 -5.50 20.96 3.15
CA GLY A 164 -4.50 20.11 3.80
C GLY A 164 -4.30 18.73 3.16
N SER A 165 -5.06 18.37 2.12
CA SER A 165 -4.95 17.07 1.42
C SER A 165 -3.54 16.84 0.90
N THR A 166 -2.92 15.72 1.24
CA THR A 166 -1.60 15.32 0.73
C THR A 166 -1.73 14.57 -0.59
N TRP A 167 -0.63 14.46 -1.34
CA TRP A 167 -0.61 13.83 -2.68
C TRP A 167 -1.52 14.54 -3.70
N ASN A 168 -1.71 15.85 -3.54
CA ASN A 168 -2.76 16.58 -4.23
C ASN A 168 -2.37 16.89 -5.69
N ALA A 169 -3.16 16.38 -6.64
CA ALA A 169 -2.91 16.58 -8.07
C ALA A 169 -3.07 18.04 -8.51
N ASN A 170 -4.02 18.79 -7.97
CA ASN A 170 -4.21 20.21 -8.32
C ASN A 170 -3.03 21.07 -7.83
N ALA A 171 -2.53 20.81 -6.62
CA ALA A 171 -1.33 21.45 -6.10
C ALA A 171 -0.11 21.15 -6.98
N ALA A 172 0.00 19.93 -7.53
CA ALA A 172 1.03 19.57 -8.49
C ALA A 172 0.89 20.30 -9.84
N THR A 173 -0.35 20.46 -10.35
CA THR A 173 -0.63 21.27 -11.54
C THR A 173 -0.19 22.73 -11.36
N GLU A 174 -0.58 23.35 -10.25
CA GLU A 174 -0.22 24.73 -9.92
C GLU A 174 1.29 24.91 -9.74
N ALA A 175 1.93 23.99 -9.00
CA ALA A 175 3.38 24.01 -8.80
C ALA A 175 4.12 23.89 -10.13
N MET A 176 3.71 22.96 -10.99
CA MET A 176 4.33 22.78 -12.32
C MET A 176 4.19 24.03 -13.18
N GLY A 177 3.02 24.67 -13.20
CA GLY A 177 2.84 25.91 -13.95
C GLY A 177 3.71 27.08 -13.46
N GLY A 178 3.87 27.18 -12.14
CA GLY A 178 4.80 28.13 -11.51
C GLY A 178 6.26 27.82 -11.83
N TRP A 179 6.67 26.56 -11.73
CA TRP A 179 8.04 26.12 -12.04
C TRP A 179 8.38 26.32 -13.51
N ALA A 180 7.48 25.99 -14.44
CA ALA A 180 7.68 26.22 -15.87
C ALA A 180 7.93 27.71 -16.18
N THR A 181 7.23 28.61 -15.46
CA THR A 181 7.46 30.07 -15.60
C THR A 181 8.77 30.51 -14.95
N LYS A 182 9.10 29.96 -13.78
CA LYS A 182 10.26 30.38 -12.96
C LYS A 182 11.59 29.89 -13.52
N PHE A 183 11.64 28.63 -13.98
CA PHE A 183 12.87 27.94 -14.35
C PHE A 183 13.00 27.71 -15.86
N ASP A 184 11.91 27.79 -16.62
CA ASP A 184 11.88 27.68 -18.08
C ASP A 184 12.68 26.47 -18.62
N LYS A 185 13.80 26.73 -19.32
CA LYS A 185 14.65 25.71 -19.92
C LYS A 185 15.63 25.05 -18.96
N ALA A 186 15.69 25.48 -17.70
CA ALA A 186 16.50 24.80 -16.70
C ALA A 186 15.84 23.49 -16.21
N ILE A 187 14.53 23.29 -16.44
CA ILE A 187 13.84 22.04 -16.08
C ILE A 187 14.10 20.99 -17.15
N ASP A 188 14.96 20.02 -16.86
CA ASP A 188 15.24 18.90 -17.76
C ASP A 188 14.44 17.65 -17.40
N LEU A 189 13.97 17.54 -16.16
CA LEU A 189 13.16 16.42 -15.67
C LEU A 189 12.09 16.88 -14.66
N VAL A 190 10.96 16.19 -14.65
CA VAL A 190 9.96 16.28 -13.58
C VAL A 190 9.85 14.94 -12.89
N LEU A 191 10.08 14.91 -11.58
CA LEU A 191 10.01 13.70 -10.77
C LEU A 191 8.86 13.81 -9.79
N SER A 192 8.19 12.70 -9.50
CA SER A 192 7.09 12.67 -8.56
C SER A 192 7.14 11.46 -7.66
N ASN A 193 6.83 11.64 -6.38
CA ASN A 193 6.66 10.51 -5.49
C ASN A 193 5.43 9.66 -5.86
N ASN A 194 4.47 10.13 -6.67
CA ASN A 194 3.41 9.27 -7.19
C ASN A 194 2.84 9.69 -8.56
N ASP A 195 2.04 8.81 -9.15
CA ASP A 195 1.39 9.00 -10.45
C ASP A 195 0.35 10.12 -10.40
N GLY A 196 -0.46 10.21 -9.33
CA GLY A 196 -1.50 11.25 -9.22
C GLY A 196 -0.93 12.67 -9.35
N MET A 197 0.19 12.95 -8.70
CA MET A 197 0.88 14.24 -8.82
C MET A 197 1.59 14.39 -10.17
N ALA A 198 2.20 13.33 -10.72
CA ALA A 198 2.83 13.38 -12.04
C ALA A 198 1.80 13.70 -13.15
N MET A 199 0.66 13.02 -13.10
CA MET A 199 -0.46 13.28 -14.00
C MET A 199 -1.05 14.67 -13.79
N GLY A 200 -1.06 15.19 -12.55
CA GLY A 200 -1.36 16.59 -12.25
C GLY A 200 -0.41 17.58 -12.94
N CYS A 201 0.91 17.36 -12.85
CA CYS A 201 1.88 18.19 -13.57
C CYS A 201 1.62 18.23 -15.08
N LEU A 202 1.26 17.11 -15.69
CA LEU A 202 0.90 17.03 -17.12
C LEU A 202 -0.38 17.83 -17.49
N GLN A 203 -1.20 18.24 -16.52
CA GLN A 203 -2.36 19.12 -16.75
C GLN A 203 -1.99 20.61 -16.78
N ALA A 204 -0.74 20.99 -16.44
CA ALA A 204 -0.32 22.38 -16.52
C ALA A 204 -0.37 22.87 -17.97
N SER A 205 -1.09 23.96 -18.24
CA SER A 205 -1.29 24.49 -19.59
C SER A 205 0.00 24.93 -20.29
N ASN A 206 1.04 25.20 -19.51
CA ASN A 206 2.38 25.55 -19.94
C ASN A 206 3.41 24.45 -19.60
N TYR A 207 2.99 23.19 -19.48
CA TYR A 207 3.92 22.07 -19.31
C TYR A 207 4.97 22.09 -20.45
N PRO A 208 6.28 22.13 -20.15
CA PRO A 208 7.28 22.30 -21.19
C PRO A 208 7.34 21.06 -22.09
N ALA A 209 7.04 21.24 -23.37
CA ALA A 209 6.94 20.13 -24.32
C ALA A 209 8.24 19.31 -24.37
N GLY A 210 8.09 17.99 -24.27
CA GLY A 210 9.20 17.04 -24.35
C GLY A 210 10.02 16.88 -23.06
N VAL A 211 9.73 17.61 -21.98
CA VAL A 211 10.37 17.36 -20.68
C VAL A 211 9.90 16.01 -20.14
N PRO A 212 10.81 15.04 -19.91
CA PRO A 212 10.47 13.76 -19.33
C PRO A 212 9.93 13.89 -17.91
N ILE A 213 8.89 13.11 -17.64
CA ILE A 213 8.26 13.04 -16.32
C ILE A 213 8.12 11.59 -15.85
N PHE A 214 8.39 11.36 -14.57
CA PHE A 214 8.35 10.05 -13.92
C PHE A 214 7.43 10.07 -12.70
N GLY A 215 6.57 9.06 -12.63
CA GLY A 215 5.67 8.82 -11.51
C GLY A 215 6.07 7.62 -10.67
N TYR A 216 5.10 7.14 -9.89
CA TYR A 216 5.18 5.94 -9.06
C TYR A 216 3.74 5.50 -8.78
N ASP A 217 3.41 4.21 -8.93
CA ASP A 217 2.21 3.47 -8.48
C ASP A 217 1.75 2.50 -9.59
N ALA A 218 1.99 2.86 -10.85
CA ALA A 218 1.44 2.23 -12.04
C ALA A 218 -0.09 2.30 -12.10
N ASN A 219 -0.64 3.49 -11.81
CA ASN A 219 -2.07 3.76 -11.99
C ASN A 219 -2.46 3.60 -13.46
N ALA A 220 -3.72 3.23 -13.72
CA ALA A 220 -4.20 2.96 -15.07
C ALA A 220 -3.97 4.15 -16.04
N ASP A 221 -4.28 5.37 -15.59
CA ASP A 221 -4.08 6.61 -16.36
C ASP A 221 -2.60 6.91 -16.62
N ALA A 222 -1.71 6.61 -15.67
CA ALA A 222 -0.27 6.73 -15.83
C ALA A 222 0.29 5.69 -16.81
N VAL A 223 -0.17 4.44 -16.74
CA VAL A 223 0.20 3.37 -17.68
C VAL A 223 -0.26 3.71 -19.10
N GLU A 224 -1.48 4.23 -19.26
CA GLU A 224 -1.97 4.75 -20.54
C GLU A 224 -1.15 5.95 -21.02
N ALA A 225 -0.78 6.87 -20.13
CA ALA A 225 0.07 8.01 -20.46
C ALA A 225 1.47 7.58 -20.93
N ILE A 226 2.01 6.47 -20.42
CA ILE A 226 3.23 5.85 -20.96
C ILE A 226 2.99 5.33 -22.37
N GLY A 227 1.90 4.60 -22.60
CA GLY A 227 1.52 4.11 -23.93
C GLY A 227 1.31 5.24 -24.95
N ALA A 228 0.87 6.41 -24.49
CA ALA A 228 0.70 7.63 -25.28
C ALA A 228 1.97 8.49 -25.40
N GLY A 229 3.10 8.09 -24.79
CA GLY A 229 4.37 8.83 -24.82
C GLY A 229 4.37 10.15 -24.05
N LYS A 230 3.46 10.31 -23.08
CA LYS A 230 3.34 11.51 -22.22
C LYS A 230 4.10 11.36 -20.89
N LEU A 231 3.99 10.18 -20.27
CA LEU A 231 4.72 9.80 -19.07
C LEU A 231 5.88 8.88 -19.48
N PHE A 232 7.08 9.09 -18.95
CA PHE A 232 8.28 8.36 -19.38
C PHE A 232 8.53 7.09 -18.57
N GLY A 233 7.92 7.00 -17.38
CA GLY A 233 7.90 5.78 -16.60
C GLY A 233 7.21 5.97 -15.26
N THR A 234 6.85 4.85 -14.67
CA THR A 234 6.33 4.73 -13.30
C THR A 234 6.86 3.45 -12.66
N VAL A 235 6.52 3.20 -11.41
CA VAL A 235 6.89 1.99 -10.68
C VAL A 235 5.63 1.32 -10.18
N SER A 236 5.39 0.07 -10.61
CA SER A 236 4.34 -0.75 -10.03
C SER A 236 4.74 -1.22 -8.65
N GLN A 237 3.87 -0.97 -7.68
CA GLN A 237 3.97 -1.52 -6.33
C GLN A 237 3.15 -2.82 -6.17
N ASN A 238 2.71 -3.44 -7.27
CA ASN A 238 1.88 -4.66 -7.28
C ASN A 238 0.62 -4.54 -6.39
N VAL A 239 -0.24 -3.57 -6.72
CA VAL A 239 -1.47 -3.29 -5.96
C VAL A 239 -2.38 -4.51 -5.79
N ASP A 240 -2.52 -5.34 -6.82
CA ASP A 240 -3.31 -6.58 -6.76
C ASP A 240 -2.75 -7.56 -5.73
N ALA A 241 -1.42 -7.70 -5.63
CA ALA A 241 -0.79 -8.56 -4.62
C ALA A 241 -1.00 -8.01 -3.19
N GLN A 242 -1.00 -6.69 -3.01
CA GLN A 242 -1.27 -6.06 -1.71
C GLN A 242 -2.75 -6.22 -1.30
N ALA A 243 -3.68 -5.99 -2.23
CA ALA A 243 -5.11 -6.12 -1.98
C ALA A 243 -5.49 -7.58 -1.68
N ALA A 244 -5.07 -8.52 -2.52
CA ALA A 244 -5.25 -9.95 -2.28
C ALA A 244 -4.53 -10.39 -1.00
N GLY A 245 -3.32 -9.88 -0.74
CA GLY A 245 -2.55 -10.21 0.46
C GLY A 245 -3.22 -9.77 1.76
N THR A 246 -3.81 -8.56 1.78
CA THR A 246 -4.60 -8.05 2.91
C THR A 246 -5.76 -9.01 3.22
N LEU A 247 -6.49 -9.43 2.19
CA LEU A 247 -7.61 -10.36 2.32
C LEU A 247 -7.15 -11.78 2.68
N GLN A 248 -6.01 -12.24 2.15
CA GLN A 248 -5.46 -13.58 2.42
C GLN A 248 -4.99 -13.72 3.86
N VAL A 249 -4.31 -12.71 4.42
CA VAL A 249 -3.94 -12.72 5.85
C VAL A 249 -5.19 -12.84 6.72
N ILE A 250 -6.22 -12.04 6.43
CA ILE A 250 -7.50 -12.11 7.15
C ILE A 250 -8.13 -13.49 6.99
N ARG A 251 -8.18 -14.02 5.76
CA ARG A 251 -8.78 -15.33 5.46
C ARG A 251 -8.08 -16.44 6.22
N ASN A 252 -6.75 -16.47 6.17
CA ASN A 252 -5.92 -17.44 6.88
C ASN A 252 -6.22 -17.42 8.38
N LEU A 253 -6.23 -16.22 8.99
CA LEU A 253 -6.51 -16.06 10.42
C LEU A 253 -7.93 -16.48 10.80
N LEU A 254 -8.93 -16.20 9.96
CA LEU A 254 -10.32 -16.60 10.18
C LEU A 254 -10.58 -18.09 9.93
N ASP A 255 -9.74 -18.73 9.12
CA ASP A 255 -9.71 -20.19 8.92
C ASP A 255 -8.93 -20.91 10.02
N GLY A 256 -8.39 -20.17 11.00
CA GLY A 256 -7.71 -20.72 12.17
C GLY A 256 -6.22 -21.02 11.96
N LEU A 257 -5.63 -20.56 10.85
CA LEU A 257 -4.18 -20.68 10.63
C LEU A 257 -3.43 -19.80 11.65
N THR A 258 -2.26 -20.27 12.06
CA THR A 258 -1.39 -19.60 13.02
C THR A 258 0.07 -19.70 12.59
N GLY A 259 0.95 -18.92 13.22
CA GLY A 259 2.38 -18.95 12.92
C GLY A 259 2.69 -18.68 11.45
N ALA A 260 3.59 -19.49 10.87
CA ALA A 260 4.05 -19.30 9.50
C ALA A 260 2.99 -19.51 8.42
N ASP A 261 1.95 -20.30 8.71
CA ASP A 261 0.89 -20.56 7.72
C ASP A 261 0.14 -19.28 7.36
N VAL A 262 0.04 -18.31 8.29
CA VAL A 262 -0.64 -17.02 8.05
C VAL A 262 0.00 -16.24 6.90
N TYR A 263 1.33 -16.27 6.78
CA TYR A 263 2.09 -15.49 5.80
C TYR A 263 2.74 -16.34 4.70
N THR A 264 2.47 -17.66 4.65
CA THR A 264 2.98 -18.55 3.58
C THR A 264 1.87 -19.12 2.72
N LYS A 265 0.71 -19.46 3.29
CA LYS A 265 -0.45 -20.01 2.57
C LYS A 265 -1.16 -18.91 1.79
N GLY A 266 -1.30 -19.11 0.48
CA GLY A 266 -1.79 -18.09 -0.46
C GLY A 266 -0.71 -17.12 -0.92
N PHE A 267 0.53 -17.25 -0.44
CA PHE A 267 1.67 -16.39 -0.79
C PHE A 267 2.77 -17.19 -1.49
N SER A 268 3.68 -17.80 -0.72
CA SER A 268 4.78 -18.62 -1.26
C SER A 268 4.34 -20.06 -1.56
N ALA A 269 3.31 -20.54 -0.86
CA ALA A 269 2.67 -21.83 -1.08
C ALA A 269 1.17 -21.67 -1.33
N PRO A 270 0.52 -22.55 -2.13
CA PRO A 270 -0.93 -22.54 -2.25
C PRO A 270 -1.62 -22.69 -0.89
N ASP A 271 -2.75 -22.01 -0.73
CA ASP A 271 -3.65 -22.21 0.42
C ASP A 271 -4.49 -23.49 0.28
N GLN A 272 -5.38 -23.73 1.24
CA GLN A 272 -6.25 -24.91 1.23
C GLN A 272 -7.26 -24.95 0.07
N TYR A 273 -7.47 -23.83 -0.62
CA TYR A 273 -8.34 -23.72 -1.79
C TYR A 273 -7.53 -23.77 -3.11
N GLY A 274 -6.21 -23.89 -3.02
CA GLY A 274 -5.30 -23.88 -4.16
C GLY A 274 -4.97 -22.47 -4.68
N ASN A 275 -5.40 -21.42 -3.98
CA ASN A 275 -5.09 -20.04 -4.35
C ASN A 275 -3.65 -19.70 -3.97
N LYS A 276 -3.00 -18.91 -4.83
CA LYS A 276 -1.66 -18.37 -4.59
C LYS A 276 -1.51 -17.04 -5.32
N ILE A 277 -1.11 -15.99 -4.59
CA ILE A 277 -0.73 -14.70 -5.17
C ILE A 277 0.51 -14.91 -6.04
N THR A 278 0.43 -14.49 -7.30
CA THR A 278 1.45 -14.72 -8.31
C THR A 278 2.68 -13.82 -8.10
N PRO A 279 2.55 -12.50 -7.92
CA PRO A 279 3.69 -11.67 -7.57
C PRO A 279 4.28 -12.09 -6.22
N GLU A 280 5.61 -12.02 -6.11
CA GLU A 280 6.28 -12.32 -4.84
C GLU A 280 5.89 -11.29 -3.77
N VAL A 281 5.54 -11.82 -2.59
CA VAL A 281 5.25 -11.05 -1.38
C VAL A 281 6.16 -11.57 -0.28
N GLN A 282 7.00 -10.70 0.27
CA GLN A 282 7.99 -11.05 1.28
C GLN A 282 7.47 -10.74 2.68
N TYR A 283 7.61 -11.69 3.60
CA TYR A 283 7.32 -11.47 5.01
C TYR A 283 8.57 -10.94 5.73
N LYS A 284 8.43 -9.81 6.44
CA LYS A 284 9.47 -9.25 7.32
C LYS A 284 9.00 -9.36 8.77
N ALA A 285 9.66 -10.24 9.54
CA ALA A 285 9.23 -10.62 10.88
C ALA A 285 9.35 -9.47 11.90
N ASP A 286 10.38 -8.64 11.78
CA ASP A 286 10.62 -7.43 12.59
C ASP A 286 9.51 -6.38 12.46
N GLN A 287 8.79 -6.40 11.34
CA GLN A 287 7.69 -5.48 11.05
C GLN A 287 6.31 -6.15 11.11
N ARG A 288 6.28 -7.47 11.33
CA ARG A 288 5.08 -8.31 11.18
C ARG A 288 4.30 -7.99 9.90
N GLY A 289 5.03 -7.74 8.83
CA GLY A 289 4.50 -7.17 7.59
C GLY A 289 4.75 -8.05 6.38
N LEU A 290 3.83 -8.01 5.42
CA LEU A 290 3.96 -8.61 4.11
C LEU A 290 4.12 -7.52 3.05
N PHE A 291 5.15 -7.65 2.22
CA PHE A 291 5.63 -6.61 1.32
C PHE A 291 5.68 -7.13 -0.11
N ALA A 292 4.81 -6.62 -0.98
CA ALA A 292 4.91 -6.86 -2.41
C ALA A 292 6.18 -6.22 -2.99
N LEU A 293 6.78 -6.87 -4.00
CA LEU A 293 7.94 -6.32 -4.70
C LEU A 293 7.55 -5.19 -5.66
N ASN A 294 8.52 -4.36 -6.04
CA ASN A 294 8.33 -3.28 -7.00
C ASN A 294 8.86 -3.66 -8.38
N GLY A 295 8.27 -3.11 -9.43
CA GLY A 295 8.74 -3.29 -10.81
C GLY A 295 8.66 -1.99 -11.62
N PRO A 296 9.67 -1.67 -12.44
CA PRO A 296 9.61 -0.50 -13.32
C PRO A 296 8.57 -0.71 -14.42
N VAL A 297 7.85 0.35 -14.77
CA VAL A 297 6.91 0.38 -15.90
C VAL A 297 7.34 1.50 -16.84
N ASP A 298 7.62 1.13 -18.08
CA ASP A 298 8.19 2.01 -19.10
C ASP A 298 7.63 1.65 -20.50
N PRO A 299 8.00 2.38 -21.57
CA PRO A 299 7.48 2.12 -22.92
C PRO A 299 7.70 0.69 -23.43
N SER A 300 8.66 -0.07 -22.88
CA SER A 300 8.95 -1.44 -23.29
C SER A 300 7.97 -2.48 -22.71
N ASN A 301 7.34 -2.19 -21.57
CA ASN A 301 6.57 -3.20 -20.83
C ASN A 301 5.16 -2.76 -20.35
N TRP A 302 4.77 -1.50 -20.56
CA TRP A 302 3.51 -0.91 -20.03
C TRP A 302 2.25 -1.74 -20.32
N LYS A 303 2.18 -2.44 -21.46
CA LYS A 303 1.04 -3.30 -21.83
C LYS A 303 0.77 -4.43 -20.82
N SER A 304 1.77 -4.83 -20.04
CA SER A 304 1.62 -5.84 -18.99
C SER A 304 0.88 -5.30 -17.76
N TYR A 305 0.80 -3.97 -17.63
CA TYR A 305 0.27 -3.25 -16.47
C TYR A 305 -1.06 -2.52 -16.78
N THR A 306 -1.66 -2.76 -17.94
CA THR A 306 -2.96 -2.16 -18.30
C THR A 306 -4.07 -2.60 -17.35
N GLU A 307 -5.03 -1.71 -17.14
CA GLU A 307 -6.17 -1.95 -16.27
C GLU A 307 -6.90 -3.26 -16.60
N GLY A 308 -7.39 -3.95 -15.56
CA GLY A 308 -8.21 -5.16 -15.70
C GLY A 308 -7.44 -6.47 -15.70
N ASN A 309 -6.10 -6.45 -15.80
CA ASN A 309 -5.27 -7.62 -15.59
C ASN A 309 -5.26 -7.99 -14.10
N ARG A 310 -6.12 -8.94 -13.71
CA ARG A 310 -6.19 -9.49 -12.34
C ARG A 310 -5.41 -10.80 -12.23
N ASP A 311 -5.00 -11.14 -11.01
CA ASP A 311 -4.22 -12.33 -10.72
C ASP A 311 -5.05 -13.61 -10.86
N ALA A 312 -4.78 -14.38 -11.92
CA ALA A 312 -5.44 -15.65 -12.20
C ALA A 312 -5.08 -16.77 -11.19
N GLY A 313 -4.08 -16.54 -10.34
CA GLY A 313 -3.73 -17.41 -9.21
C GLY A 313 -4.77 -17.39 -8.07
N ILE A 314 -5.70 -16.43 -8.08
CA ILE A 314 -6.79 -16.32 -7.10
C ILE A 314 -8.12 -16.66 -7.77
N LYS A 315 -8.79 -17.69 -7.24
CA LYS A 315 -10.05 -18.23 -7.76
C LYS A 315 -11.11 -18.28 -6.68
N GLN A 316 -12.37 -18.47 -7.12
CA GLN A 316 -13.50 -18.62 -6.22
C GLN A 316 -13.30 -19.81 -5.27
N THR A 317 -13.32 -19.53 -3.98
CA THR A 317 -13.27 -20.50 -2.90
C THR A 317 -14.67 -20.94 -2.47
N ASN A 318 -14.74 -22.05 -1.74
CA ASN A 318 -15.92 -22.49 -0.99
C ASN A 318 -15.83 -22.15 0.51
N ALA A 319 -14.96 -21.20 0.87
CA ALA A 319 -14.76 -20.77 2.26
C ALA A 319 -16.06 -20.25 2.89
N GLU A 320 -16.20 -20.43 4.20
CA GLU A 320 -17.31 -19.81 4.94
C GLU A 320 -17.23 -18.29 4.81
N LYS A 321 -18.37 -17.66 4.51
CA LYS A 321 -18.45 -16.20 4.38
C LYS A 321 -18.08 -15.51 5.68
N LYS A 322 -17.21 -14.50 5.62
CA LYS A 322 -16.81 -13.66 6.75
C LYS A 322 -16.95 -12.19 6.42
N LYS A 323 -17.30 -11.38 7.41
CA LYS A 323 -17.51 -9.93 7.29
C LYS A 323 -16.27 -9.18 7.69
N VAL A 324 -15.80 -8.29 6.83
CA VAL A 324 -14.62 -7.45 7.10
C VAL A 324 -15.00 -5.99 7.01
N LEU A 325 -14.62 -5.20 8.01
CA LEU A 325 -14.69 -3.74 7.94
C LEU A 325 -13.31 -3.21 7.56
N LEU A 326 -13.26 -2.43 6.48
CA LEU A 326 -12.05 -1.84 5.94
C LEU A 326 -12.16 -0.32 5.90
N THR A 327 -11.14 0.39 6.38
CA THR A 327 -11.03 1.85 6.23
C THR A 327 -10.13 2.22 5.06
N ILE A 328 -10.42 3.33 4.40
CA ILE A 328 -9.55 4.02 3.44
C ILE A 328 -9.37 5.45 3.95
N TYR A 329 -8.14 5.91 4.10
CA TYR A 329 -7.87 7.17 4.80
C TYR A 329 -8.45 8.39 4.07
N ASN A 330 -8.46 8.34 2.73
CA ASN A 330 -8.85 9.43 1.85
C ASN A 330 -9.60 8.90 0.62
N SER A 331 -10.87 9.27 0.46
CA SER A 331 -11.64 8.90 -0.74
C SER A 331 -11.15 9.58 -2.02
N ALA A 332 -10.42 10.70 -1.91
CA ALA A 332 -9.89 11.46 -3.04
C ALA A 332 -8.48 11.02 -3.46
N ASP A 333 -7.85 10.09 -2.74
CA ASP A 333 -6.57 9.52 -3.15
C ASP A 333 -6.76 8.71 -4.44
N ASN A 334 -6.08 9.12 -5.52
CA ASN A 334 -6.24 8.51 -6.83
C ASN A 334 -5.80 7.03 -6.84
N PHE A 335 -4.70 6.68 -6.18
CA PHE A 335 -4.21 5.30 -6.13
C PHE A 335 -5.20 4.38 -5.40
N LEU A 336 -5.70 4.78 -4.23
CA LEU A 336 -6.65 3.99 -3.46
C LEU A 336 -8.01 3.88 -4.16
N SER A 337 -8.51 4.98 -4.73
CA SER A 337 -9.83 5.01 -5.35
C SER A 337 -9.88 4.29 -6.72
N SER A 338 -8.84 4.43 -7.55
CA SER A 338 -8.80 3.88 -8.91
C SER A 338 -8.18 2.49 -9.00
N SER A 339 -7.29 2.13 -8.07
CA SER A 339 -6.50 0.89 -8.19
C SER A 339 -6.75 -0.07 -7.03
N TYR A 340 -6.53 0.37 -5.79
CA TYR A 340 -6.58 -0.52 -4.62
C TYR A 340 -8.02 -0.98 -4.30
N LEU A 341 -8.99 -0.07 -4.23
CA LEU A 341 -10.38 -0.39 -3.90
C LEU A 341 -11.03 -1.30 -4.96
N PRO A 342 -10.84 -1.09 -6.29
CA PRO A 342 -11.28 -2.04 -7.30
C PRO A 342 -10.66 -3.44 -7.14
N ALA A 343 -9.36 -3.54 -6.83
CA ALA A 343 -8.71 -4.83 -6.57
C ALA A 343 -9.32 -5.53 -5.34
N LEU A 344 -9.51 -4.81 -4.22
CA LEU A 344 -10.19 -5.35 -3.03
C LEU A 344 -11.58 -5.88 -3.34
N LYS A 345 -12.39 -5.11 -4.09
CA LYS A 345 -13.76 -5.51 -4.49
C LYS A 345 -13.77 -6.73 -5.41
N TYR A 346 -12.73 -6.90 -6.22
CA TYR A 346 -12.57 -8.07 -7.09
C TYR A 346 -12.21 -9.33 -6.29
N TYR A 347 -11.20 -9.27 -5.41
CA TYR A 347 -10.70 -10.46 -4.70
C TYR A 347 -11.57 -10.87 -3.51
N ALA A 348 -12.19 -9.93 -2.78
CA ALA A 348 -12.98 -10.23 -1.60
C ALA A 348 -14.06 -11.33 -1.81
N PRO A 349 -14.95 -11.26 -2.81
CA PRO A 349 -15.95 -12.30 -3.03
C PRO A 349 -15.35 -13.66 -3.41
N LEU A 350 -14.21 -13.68 -4.12
CA LEU A 350 -13.51 -14.92 -4.46
C LEU A 350 -13.04 -15.65 -3.20
N MET A 351 -12.70 -14.91 -2.14
CA MET A 351 -12.16 -15.42 -0.87
C MET A 351 -13.24 -15.62 0.20
N GLY A 352 -14.52 -15.50 -0.15
CA GLY A 352 -15.62 -15.59 0.80
C GLY A 352 -15.63 -14.44 1.81
N ILE A 353 -15.23 -13.25 1.40
CA ILE A 353 -15.21 -12.05 2.25
C ILE A 353 -16.30 -11.06 1.80
N ASP A 354 -17.23 -10.78 2.71
CA ASP A 354 -18.20 -9.69 2.58
C ASP A 354 -17.54 -8.41 3.10
N LEU A 355 -17.00 -7.60 2.18
CA LEU A 355 -16.21 -6.41 2.49
C LEU A 355 -17.11 -5.16 2.65
N THR A 356 -17.06 -4.54 3.83
CA THR A 356 -17.64 -3.21 4.08
C THR A 356 -16.52 -2.18 4.10
N VAL A 357 -16.62 -1.16 3.24
CA VAL A 357 -15.59 -0.12 3.12
C VAL A 357 -16.13 1.21 3.61
N VAL A 358 -15.38 1.87 4.48
CA VAL A 358 -15.61 3.26 4.89
C VAL A 358 -14.41 4.10 4.49
N GLN A 359 -14.66 5.36 4.10
CA GLN A 359 -13.61 6.23 3.55
C GLN A 359 -13.58 7.57 4.30
N GLY A 360 -12.39 8.05 4.64
CA GLY A 360 -12.15 9.35 5.25
C GLY A 360 -11.93 10.47 4.24
N ASP A 361 -11.54 11.64 4.76
CA ASP A 361 -11.24 12.87 4.02
C ASP A 361 -9.74 13.07 3.77
N GLY A 362 -8.89 12.18 4.28
CA GLY A 362 -7.44 12.28 4.19
C GLY A 362 -6.80 13.31 5.13
N GLN A 363 -7.58 13.97 5.99
CA GLN A 363 -7.16 15.07 6.86
C GLN A 363 -7.31 14.75 8.34
N SER A 364 -8.53 14.39 8.72
CA SER A 364 -8.91 14.14 10.10
C SER A 364 -9.04 12.66 10.33
N GLU A 365 -8.35 12.13 11.34
CA GLU A 365 -8.53 10.74 11.74
C GLU A 365 -9.99 10.44 12.13
N ALA A 366 -10.69 11.44 12.68
CA ALA A 366 -12.12 11.34 13.02
C ALA A 366 -12.98 10.97 11.80
N SER A 367 -12.62 11.42 10.60
CA SER A 367 -13.37 11.11 9.37
C SER A 367 -13.42 9.60 9.06
N CYS A 368 -12.40 8.86 9.51
CA CYS A 368 -12.35 7.39 9.48
C CYS A 368 -12.91 6.79 10.76
N LEU A 369 -12.45 7.26 11.93
CA LEU A 369 -12.82 6.70 13.23
C LEU A 369 -14.33 6.75 13.48
N ASP A 370 -15.02 7.82 13.11
CA ASP A 370 -16.47 7.95 13.32
C ASP A 370 -17.26 6.94 12.47
N LYS A 371 -16.69 6.52 11.33
CA LYS A 371 -17.25 5.49 10.45
C LYS A 371 -16.78 4.08 10.85
N PHE A 372 -15.68 3.96 11.59
CA PHE A 372 -15.19 2.71 12.18
C PHE A 372 -15.98 2.38 13.46
N THR A 373 -17.24 1.95 13.27
CA THR A 373 -18.20 1.69 14.35
C THR A 373 -18.99 0.41 14.11
N ASN A 374 -19.89 0.04 15.03
CA ASN A 374 -20.66 -1.20 15.00
C ASN A 374 -19.77 -2.45 14.88
N LEU A 375 -18.60 -2.40 15.52
CA LEU A 375 -17.47 -3.32 15.31
C LEU A 375 -17.82 -4.78 15.64
N GLY A 376 -18.78 -5.00 16.54
CA GLY A 376 -19.27 -6.32 16.89
C GLY A 376 -19.94 -7.10 15.75
N ASN A 377 -20.28 -6.44 14.63
CA ASN A 377 -20.91 -7.04 13.45
C ASN A 377 -19.92 -7.65 12.45
N PHE A 378 -18.62 -7.47 12.66
CA PHE A 378 -17.56 -7.90 11.75
C PHE A 378 -16.69 -8.98 12.38
N ASP A 379 -16.10 -9.83 11.54
CA ASP A 379 -15.23 -10.93 11.95
C ASP A 379 -13.75 -10.49 12.00
N ALA A 380 -13.37 -9.48 11.21
CA ALA A 380 -12.02 -8.92 11.15
C ALA A 380 -12.03 -7.45 10.67
N TYR A 381 -10.87 -6.80 10.80
CA TYR A 381 -10.67 -5.39 10.45
C TYR A 381 -9.44 -5.19 9.57
N ALA A 382 -9.55 -4.29 8.60
CA ALA A 382 -8.44 -3.78 7.82
C ALA A 382 -8.37 -2.25 7.94
N ILE A 383 -7.22 -1.69 8.27
CA ILE A 383 -7.11 -0.28 8.64
C ILE A 383 -6.06 0.42 7.79
N ASN A 384 -6.51 1.44 7.07
CA ASN A 384 -5.68 2.45 6.43
C ASN A 384 -5.96 3.79 7.13
N MET A 385 -4.97 4.26 7.89
CA MET A 385 -5.08 5.37 8.83
C MET A 385 -4.77 6.70 8.14
N VAL A 386 -5.36 7.80 8.60
CA VAL A 386 -4.99 9.13 8.12
C VAL A 386 -3.57 9.48 8.55
N LYS A 387 -3.23 9.32 9.83
CA LYS A 387 -1.87 9.53 10.35
C LYS A 387 -1.26 8.20 10.76
N THR A 388 0.02 8.04 10.45
CA THR A 388 0.76 6.79 10.71
C THR A 388 0.92 6.47 12.19
N ASN A 389 0.74 7.45 13.09
CA ASN A 389 0.79 7.27 14.54
C ASN A 389 -0.60 7.15 15.21
N SER A 390 -1.69 7.00 14.46
CA SER A 390 -3.05 6.92 15.01
C SER A 390 -3.51 5.50 15.35
N ALA A 391 -2.63 4.50 15.29
CA ALA A 391 -3.03 3.09 15.46
C ALA A 391 -3.72 2.83 16.81
N ALA A 392 -3.26 3.52 17.87
CA ALA A 392 -3.86 3.45 19.20
C ALA A 392 -5.36 3.80 19.17
N ASP A 393 -5.76 4.85 18.43
CA ASP A 393 -7.15 5.33 18.35
C ASP A 393 -8.10 4.25 17.80
N TYR A 394 -7.62 3.43 16.86
CA TYR A 394 -8.38 2.31 16.33
C TYR A 394 -8.40 1.13 17.29
N THR A 395 -7.25 0.76 17.87
CA THR A 395 -7.17 -0.37 18.81
C THR A 395 -7.97 -0.13 20.09
N ASP A 396 -8.09 1.13 20.52
CA ASP A 396 -8.90 1.53 21.67
C ASP A 396 -10.38 1.22 21.46
N LYS A 397 -10.90 1.39 20.24
CA LYS A 397 -12.27 1.00 19.89
C LYS A 397 -12.47 -0.52 19.85
N LEU A 398 -11.39 -1.29 19.71
CA LEU A 398 -11.41 -2.75 19.65
C LEU A 398 -11.20 -3.41 21.01
N LYS A 399 -10.85 -2.67 22.07
CA LYS A 399 -10.56 -3.22 23.40
C LYS A 399 -11.71 -4.04 24.01
N TYR A 400 -12.95 -3.67 23.70
CA TYR A 400 -14.16 -4.19 24.37
C TYR A 400 -15.13 -4.88 23.41
#